data_AF-A0A2E8HH27-F1
#
_entry.id   AF-A0A2E8HH27-F1
#
_cell.length_a   1.000
_cell.length_b   1.000
_cell.length_c   1.000
_cell.angle_alpha   90.00
_cell.angle_beta   90.00
_cell.angle_gamma   90.00
#
_symmetry.space_group_name_H-M   'P 1'
#
loop_
_entity.id
_entity.type
_entity.pdbx_description
1 polymer ?
#
loop_
_entity_poly.entity_id
_entity_poly.type
_entity_poly.pdbx_seq_one_letter_code
_entity_poly.pdbx_strand_id
1 'polypeptide(L)'
;MHLEGSHQLAASPQAVWKLLNDPDVLARLTPGLAELNSQEKEDSYEAVFQIKMGPINSGFTGTLEVRDKSEPLSYRLVIGVKGRIGTIDAEGTFGLRPKGSDTDVSFSGDARMTGVIARMGQRVLSGVAKMFTNQFFQGLERELLPVQGAVISGRAGFTQEASMAIPIGVTVNGEQREHEVEPRLLLVQYLREVLTLTGTHVGCDTSSCGACTVIFNGRAVKSCTLLAVQADGAEITTIEGLAPDGELHPIQNGFHQEHGLQCGFCTPGMILTAWQLLERNPDPTDDEIRHGIEGNYCRCTGYDNIVRSVKHAANELG
;
A
#
# COMPACT_ATOMS: atom_id res chain seq x y z
N MET A 1 -15.34 21.04 9.71
CA MET A 1 -15.50 19.58 9.55
C MET A 1 -15.26 18.98 10.91
N HIS A 2 -16.13 18.08 11.35
CA HIS A 2 -15.96 17.33 12.58
C HIS A 2 -15.60 15.88 12.25
N LEU A 3 -14.70 15.28 13.02
CA LEU A 3 -14.27 13.90 12.89
C LEU A 3 -14.14 13.28 14.28
N GLU A 4 -14.80 12.14 14.49
CA GLU A 4 -14.69 11.36 15.72
C GLU A 4 -14.64 9.86 15.39
N GLY A 5 -14.06 9.08 16.30
CA GLY A 5 -13.99 7.64 16.18
C GLY A 5 -13.23 6.97 17.33
N SER A 6 -13.17 5.65 17.25
CA SER A 6 -12.36 4.83 18.15
C SER A 6 -11.77 3.65 17.37
N HIS A 7 -10.61 3.18 17.82
CA HIS A 7 -9.91 2.04 17.23
C HIS A 7 -9.30 1.17 18.33
N GLN A 8 -9.59 -0.13 18.32
CA GLN A 8 -9.06 -1.06 19.31
C GLN A 8 -7.71 -1.62 18.84
N LEU A 9 -6.69 -1.50 19.68
CA LEU A 9 -5.33 -1.98 19.45
C LEU A 9 -4.97 -3.06 20.48
N ALA A 10 -4.39 -4.17 20.02
CA ALA A 10 -3.94 -5.28 20.85
C ALA A 10 -2.61 -4.97 21.56
N ALA A 11 -2.58 -3.87 22.33
CA ALA A 11 -1.40 -3.43 23.07
C ALA A 11 -1.79 -2.64 24.32
N SER A 12 -0.89 -2.59 25.30
CA SER A 12 -1.08 -1.78 26.52
C SER A 12 -1.11 -0.28 26.21
N PRO A 13 -1.80 0.54 27.04
CA PRO A 13 -1.84 2.00 26.84
C PRO A 13 -0.45 2.62 26.78
N GLN A 14 0.52 2.09 27.55
CA GLN A 14 1.90 2.56 27.56
C GLN A 14 2.60 2.31 26.22
N ALA A 15 2.41 1.13 25.61
CA ALA A 15 3.00 0.80 24.32
C ALA A 15 2.43 1.68 23.21
N VAL A 16 1.11 1.85 23.18
CA VAL A 16 0.43 2.75 22.23
C VAL A 16 0.87 4.19 22.44
N TRP A 17 0.93 4.66 23.69
CA TRP A 17 1.36 6.02 24.03
C TRP A 17 2.76 6.32 23.52
N LYS A 18 3.71 5.38 23.69
CA LYS A 18 5.09 5.54 23.21
C LYS A 18 5.14 5.82 21.72
N LEU A 19 4.40 5.06 20.91
CA LEU A 19 4.37 5.24 19.46
C LEU A 19 3.66 6.52 19.04
N LEU A 20 2.55 6.87 19.70
CA LEU A 20 1.81 8.10 19.43
C LEU A 20 2.59 9.38 19.83
N ASN A 21 3.69 9.25 20.57
CA ASN A 21 4.55 10.36 20.98
C ASN A 21 5.96 10.26 20.38
N ASP A 22 6.20 9.33 19.44
CA ASP A 22 7.47 9.18 18.74
C ASP A 22 7.38 9.91 17.39
N PRO A 23 8.13 11.01 17.18
CA PRO A 23 8.06 11.80 15.94
C PRO A 23 8.42 11.00 14.68
N ASP A 24 9.38 10.08 14.78
CA ASP A 24 9.81 9.27 13.64
C ASP A 24 8.72 8.26 13.25
N VAL A 25 8.05 7.68 14.24
CA VAL A 25 6.88 6.83 14.02
C VAL A 25 5.76 7.64 13.40
N LEU A 26 5.39 8.78 13.99
CA LEU A 26 4.32 9.63 13.47
C LEU A 26 4.59 10.11 12.03
N ALA A 27 5.84 10.41 11.68
CA ALA A 27 6.26 10.77 10.33
C ALA A 27 5.98 9.64 9.32
N ARG A 28 6.27 8.39 9.68
CA ARG A 28 5.99 7.22 8.82
C ARG A 28 4.50 6.89 8.72
N LEU A 29 3.77 7.04 9.81
CA LEU A 29 2.37 6.60 9.91
C LEU A 29 1.37 7.58 9.31
N THR A 30 1.69 8.88 9.31
CA THR A 30 0.74 9.92 8.94
C THR A 30 0.68 10.10 7.42
N PRO A 31 -0.46 9.78 6.75
CA PRO A 31 -0.54 9.86 5.30
C PRO A 31 -0.27 11.27 4.78
N GLY A 32 0.65 11.36 3.83
CA GLY A 32 1.04 12.62 3.21
C GLY A 32 1.92 13.50 4.09
N LEU A 33 2.38 13.07 5.27
CA LEU A 33 3.44 13.77 6.00
C LEU A 33 4.79 13.42 5.37
N ALA A 34 5.51 14.42 4.87
CA ALA A 34 6.82 14.28 4.23
C ALA A 34 7.96 14.57 5.21
N GLU A 35 7.79 15.56 6.09
CA GLU A 35 8.79 15.95 7.09
C GLU A 35 8.09 16.34 8.41
N LEU A 36 8.69 15.98 9.54
CA LEU A 36 8.25 16.37 10.87
C LEU A 36 9.47 16.70 11.74
N ASN A 37 9.75 17.99 11.91
CA ASN A 37 10.96 18.48 12.56
C ASN A 37 10.64 19.11 13.92
N SER A 38 11.24 18.59 14.99
CA SER A 38 11.10 19.16 16.34
C SER A 38 11.59 20.61 16.40
N GLN A 39 10.86 21.47 17.11
CA GLN A 39 11.22 22.86 17.35
C GLN A 39 11.87 23.05 18.73
N GLU A 40 12.39 24.25 19.01
CA GLU A 40 12.97 24.59 20.33
C GLU A 40 11.98 24.42 21.50
N LYS A 41 10.69 24.60 21.21
CA LYS A 41 9.61 24.38 22.17
C LYS A 41 9.27 22.89 22.19
N GLU A 42 9.33 22.28 23.37
CA GLU A 42 8.90 20.90 23.61
C GLU A 42 7.47 20.70 23.07
N ASP A 43 7.23 19.53 22.46
CA ASP A 43 5.95 19.15 21.86
C ASP A 43 5.45 20.07 20.73
N SER A 44 6.37 20.81 20.10
CA SER A 44 6.10 21.61 18.91
C SER A 44 6.93 21.12 17.73
N TYR A 45 6.29 20.97 16.57
CA TYR A 45 6.87 20.43 15.36
C TYR A 45 6.54 21.33 14.16
N GLU A 46 7.50 21.47 13.25
CA GLU A 46 7.26 21.95 11.90
C GLU A 46 6.99 20.75 10.99
N ALA A 47 5.88 20.79 10.26
CA ALA A 47 5.40 19.70 9.44
C ALA A 47 5.27 20.13 7.98
N VAL A 48 5.76 19.28 7.08
CA VAL A 48 5.57 19.40 5.63
C VAL A 48 4.67 18.27 5.18
N PHE A 49 3.49 18.58 4.66
CA PHE A 49 2.58 17.62 4.06
C PHE A 49 2.60 17.71 2.54
N GLN A 50 2.62 16.56 1.85
CA GLN A 50 2.41 16.40 0.42
C GLN A 50 1.18 15.52 0.18
N ILE A 51 0.09 16.12 -0.27
CA ILE A 51 -1.17 15.41 -0.49
C ILE A 51 -1.38 15.23 -1.99
N LYS A 52 -1.39 13.96 -2.42
CA LYS A 52 -1.71 13.56 -3.80
C LYS A 52 -2.96 12.69 -3.82
N MET A 53 -4.09 13.25 -4.24
CA MET A 53 -5.38 12.54 -4.33
C MET A 53 -6.14 12.96 -5.60
N GLY A 54 -6.24 12.05 -6.57
CA GLY A 54 -6.87 12.33 -7.86
C GLY A 54 -6.21 13.54 -8.56
N PRO A 55 -6.96 14.59 -8.95
CA PRO A 55 -6.39 15.78 -9.56
C PRO A 55 -5.72 16.73 -8.56
N ILE A 56 -5.82 16.45 -7.25
CA ILE A 56 -5.23 17.29 -6.21
C ILE A 56 -3.78 16.86 -6.00
N ASN A 57 -2.85 17.77 -6.30
CA ASN A 57 -1.45 17.65 -5.95
C ASN A 57 -1.04 18.95 -5.26
N SER A 58 -0.94 18.94 -3.93
CA SER A 58 -0.59 20.15 -3.19
C SER A 58 0.20 19.85 -1.92
N GLY A 59 1.17 20.72 -1.66
CA GLY A 59 1.93 20.75 -0.43
C GLY A 59 1.35 21.73 0.58
N PHE A 60 1.40 21.36 1.85
CA PHE A 60 1.11 22.21 3.00
C PHE A 60 2.31 22.25 3.92
N THR A 61 2.58 23.40 4.52
CA THR A 61 3.59 23.54 5.56
C THR A 61 3.03 24.29 6.75
N GLY A 62 3.48 23.96 7.94
CA GLY A 62 3.06 24.68 9.14
C GLY A 62 3.43 23.95 10.42
N THR A 63 2.66 24.20 11.46
CA THR A 63 2.98 23.75 12.81
C THR A 63 2.00 22.70 13.30
N LEU A 64 2.53 21.80 14.13
CA LEU A 64 1.80 20.79 14.86
C LEU A 64 2.26 20.85 16.32
N GLU A 65 1.34 21.11 17.23
CA GLU A 65 1.62 21.24 18.66
C GLU A 65 0.82 20.21 19.44
N VAL A 66 1.49 19.49 20.35
CA VAL A 66 0.85 18.65 21.36
C VAL A 66 0.68 19.47 22.64
N ARG A 67 -0.53 19.45 23.20
CA ARG A 67 -0.93 20.20 24.40
C ARG A 67 -1.69 19.31 25.37
N ASP A 68 -1.84 19.75 26.61
CA ASP A 68 -2.64 19.09 27.65
C ASP A 68 -2.35 17.59 27.80
N LYS A 69 -1.06 17.21 27.77
CA LYS A 69 -0.65 15.81 27.94
C LYS A 69 -1.00 15.30 29.34
N SER A 70 -1.66 14.14 29.37
CA SER A 70 -1.87 13.32 30.56
C SER A 70 -1.41 11.91 30.22
N GLU A 71 -0.15 11.59 30.54
CA GLU A 71 0.44 10.30 30.19
C GLU A 71 -0.13 9.16 31.04
N PRO A 72 -0.42 7.97 30.46
CA PRO A 72 -0.42 7.62 29.03
C PRO A 72 -1.82 7.72 28.38
N LEU A 73 -2.70 8.55 28.94
CA LEU A 73 -4.14 8.49 28.70
C LEU A 73 -4.65 9.47 27.66
N SER A 74 -4.10 10.67 27.52
CA SER A 74 -4.62 11.61 26.54
C SER A 74 -3.68 12.75 26.20
N TYR A 75 -3.84 13.31 25.00
CA TYR A 75 -3.29 14.62 24.64
C TYR A 75 -4.22 15.34 23.66
N ARG A 76 -3.99 16.64 23.51
CA ARG A 76 -4.64 17.48 22.52
C ARG A 76 -3.64 17.83 21.42
N LEU A 77 -4.07 17.74 20.18
CA LEU A 77 -3.30 18.09 19.00
C LEU A 77 -3.86 19.37 18.38
N VAL A 78 -3.00 20.35 18.14
CA VAL A 78 -3.33 21.59 17.43
C VAL A 78 -2.48 21.65 16.16
N ILE A 79 -3.12 21.76 15.02
CA ILE A 79 -2.48 21.75 13.70
C ILE A 79 -2.84 23.04 12.99
N GLY A 80 -1.84 23.74 12.45
CA GLY A 80 -2.02 24.92 11.61
C GLY A 80 -1.11 24.84 10.40
N VAL A 81 -1.65 24.49 9.24
CA VAL A 81 -0.88 24.34 8.00
C VAL A 81 -1.45 25.17 6.86
N LYS A 82 -0.57 25.67 5.99
CA LYS A 82 -0.92 26.49 4.83
C LYS A 82 -0.30 25.91 3.56
N GLY A 83 -1.03 26.00 2.46
CA GLY A 83 -0.58 25.54 1.15
C GLY A 83 -1.14 26.40 0.03
N ARG A 84 -0.79 26.07 -1.22
CA ARG A 84 -1.26 26.82 -2.40
C ARG A 84 -2.79 26.83 -2.54
N ILE A 85 -3.44 25.78 -2.06
CA ILE A 85 -4.89 25.58 -2.23
C ILE A 85 -5.72 26.02 -1.02
N GLY A 86 -5.09 26.51 0.07
CA GLY A 86 -5.80 27.00 1.26
C GLY A 86 -5.03 26.78 2.57
N THR A 87 -5.70 27.08 3.69
CA THR A 87 -5.23 26.76 5.05
C THR A 87 -6.08 25.66 5.67
N ILE A 88 -5.49 24.93 6.60
CA ILE A 88 -6.16 23.96 7.47
C ILE A 88 -5.73 24.27 8.90
N ASP A 89 -6.70 24.64 9.73
CA ASP A 89 -6.54 24.84 11.17
C ASP A 89 -7.39 23.78 11.87
N ALA A 90 -6.77 22.86 12.60
CA ALA A 90 -7.47 21.75 13.24
C ALA A 90 -7.06 21.60 14.71
N GLU A 91 -8.02 21.18 15.53
CA GLU A 91 -7.81 20.84 16.93
C GLU A 91 -8.53 19.52 17.22
N GLY A 92 -7.85 18.59 17.89
CA GLY A 92 -8.44 17.32 18.25
C GLY A 92 -7.84 16.73 19.52
N THR A 93 -8.58 15.84 20.16
CA THR A 93 -8.15 15.09 21.32
C THR A 93 -7.91 13.63 20.94
N PHE A 94 -6.88 13.04 21.52
CA PHE A 94 -6.61 11.61 21.50
C PHE A 94 -6.73 11.09 22.93
N GLY A 95 -7.42 9.97 23.12
CA GLY A 95 -7.65 9.37 24.42
C GLY A 95 -7.50 7.85 24.36
N LEU A 96 -6.72 7.29 25.28
CA LEU A 96 -6.43 5.87 25.41
C LEU A 96 -7.20 5.32 26.61
N ARG A 97 -8.08 4.34 26.36
CA ARG A 97 -8.79 3.60 27.41
C ARG A 97 -8.30 2.15 27.47
N PRO A 98 -7.81 1.68 28.62
CA PRO A 98 -7.48 0.27 28.80
C PRO A 98 -8.72 -0.61 28.65
N LYS A 99 -8.58 -1.74 27.93
CA LYS A 99 -9.62 -2.75 27.74
C LYS A 99 -9.00 -4.15 27.87
N GLY A 100 -8.74 -4.56 29.11
CA GLY A 100 -7.99 -5.79 29.38
C GLY A 100 -6.51 -5.62 29.05
N SER A 101 -5.95 -6.48 28.18
CA SER A 101 -4.60 -6.34 27.61
C SER A 101 -4.52 -5.31 26.48
N ASP A 102 -5.68 -4.88 25.98
CA ASP A 102 -5.80 -4.05 24.79
C ASP A 102 -6.04 -2.58 25.16
N THR A 103 -5.97 -1.71 24.16
CA THR A 103 -6.26 -0.27 24.31
C THR A 103 -7.28 0.15 23.26
N ASP A 104 -8.33 0.82 23.71
CA ASP A 104 -9.23 1.56 22.84
C ASP A 104 -8.69 2.98 22.66
N VAL A 105 -8.31 3.35 21.44
CA VAL A 105 -7.84 4.70 21.09
C VAL A 105 -8.99 5.48 20.50
N SER A 106 -9.53 6.39 21.29
CA SER A 106 -10.55 7.35 20.89
C SER A 106 -9.92 8.64 20.36
N PHE A 107 -10.55 9.23 19.35
CA PHE A 107 -10.17 10.54 18.85
C PHE A 107 -11.41 11.36 18.48
N SER A 108 -11.33 12.67 18.66
CA SER A 108 -12.38 13.62 18.28
C SER A 108 -11.77 14.97 17.96
N GLY A 109 -12.17 15.62 16.89
CA GLY A 109 -11.62 16.91 16.52
C GLY A 109 -12.39 17.67 15.47
N ASP A 110 -12.07 18.95 15.37
CA ASP A 110 -12.65 19.91 14.46
C ASP A 110 -11.56 20.52 13.58
N ALA A 111 -11.85 20.61 12.29
CA ALA A 111 -10.99 21.27 11.32
C ALA A 111 -11.74 22.39 10.61
N ARG A 112 -11.12 23.57 10.55
CA ARG A 112 -11.50 24.70 9.71
C ARG A 112 -10.56 24.76 8.52
N MET A 113 -11.12 25.01 7.35
CA MET A 113 -10.37 25.06 6.10
C MET A 113 -10.76 26.32 5.34
N THR A 114 -9.81 26.88 4.61
CA THR A 114 -10.04 28.05 3.75
C THR A 114 -9.59 27.76 2.31
N GLY A 115 -9.82 28.69 1.39
CA GLY A 115 -9.36 28.59 0.01
C GLY A 115 -10.12 27.58 -0.85
N VAL A 116 -9.42 26.93 -1.78
CA VAL A 116 -10.00 25.95 -2.72
C VAL A 116 -10.50 24.71 -1.98
N ILE A 117 -9.82 24.30 -0.92
CA ILE A 117 -10.19 23.13 -0.10
C ILE A 117 -11.55 23.31 0.54
N ALA A 118 -11.85 24.51 1.06
CA ALA A 118 -13.15 24.80 1.68
C ALA A 118 -14.33 24.64 0.72
N ARG A 119 -14.08 24.75 -0.60
CA ARG A 119 -15.08 24.55 -1.66
C ARG A 119 -15.26 23.08 -2.01
N MET A 120 -14.37 22.20 -1.57
CA MET A 120 -14.56 20.76 -1.70
C MET A 120 -15.69 20.36 -0.76
N GLY A 121 -16.80 19.87 -1.32
CA GLY A 121 -17.98 19.54 -0.54
C GLY A 121 -17.68 18.61 0.64
N GLN A 122 -18.46 18.73 1.72
CA GLN A 122 -18.23 17.99 2.97
C GLN A 122 -18.10 16.47 2.79
N ARG A 123 -18.81 15.89 1.81
CA ARG A 123 -18.73 14.44 1.51
C ARG A 123 -17.34 14.00 1.07
N VAL A 124 -16.65 14.83 0.27
CA VAL A 124 -15.29 14.52 -0.20
C VAL A 124 -14.30 14.65 0.94
N LEU A 125 -14.35 15.75 1.68
CA LEU A 125 -13.45 16.02 2.81
C LEU A 125 -13.57 14.94 3.90
N SER A 126 -14.79 14.57 4.27
CA SER A 126 -15.03 13.48 5.24
C SER A 126 -14.56 12.11 4.73
N GLY A 127 -14.72 11.82 3.44
CA GLY A 127 -14.21 10.58 2.84
C GLY A 127 -12.68 10.50 2.90
N VAL A 128 -11.99 11.59 2.55
CA VAL A 128 -10.53 11.71 2.67
C VAL A 128 -10.07 11.56 4.11
N ALA A 129 -10.71 12.28 5.04
CA ALA A 129 -10.36 12.23 6.46
C ALA A 129 -10.46 10.79 7.00
N LYS A 130 -11.56 10.08 6.72
CA LYS A 130 -11.74 8.68 7.11
C LYS A 130 -10.69 7.76 6.50
N MET A 131 -10.36 7.95 5.22
CA MET A 131 -9.33 7.17 4.55
C MET A 131 -7.97 7.33 5.23
N PHE A 132 -7.57 8.57 5.54
CA PHE A 132 -6.30 8.85 6.22
C PHE A 132 -6.28 8.32 7.65
N THR A 133 -7.38 8.47 8.39
CA THR A 133 -7.53 7.87 9.72
C THR A 133 -7.34 6.35 9.68
N ASN A 134 -7.98 5.66 8.73
CA ASN A 134 -7.83 4.22 8.58
C ASN A 134 -6.38 3.82 8.25
N GLN A 135 -5.73 4.54 7.33
CA GLN A 135 -4.33 4.29 6.97
C GLN A 135 -3.38 4.49 8.17
N PHE A 136 -3.59 5.55 8.94
CA PHE A 136 -2.83 5.84 10.15
C PHE A 136 -2.94 4.69 11.16
N PHE A 137 -4.17 4.25 11.49
CA PHE A 137 -4.36 3.18 12.47
C PHE A 137 -3.86 1.82 11.97
N GLN A 138 -3.98 1.51 10.67
CA GLN A 138 -3.37 0.31 10.08
C GLN A 138 -1.84 0.32 10.15
N GLY A 139 -1.22 1.49 10.06
CA GLY A 139 0.21 1.64 10.25
C GLY A 139 0.60 1.54 11.73
N LEU A 140 -0.18 2.15 12.63
CA LEU A 140 0.03 2.06 14.07
C LEU A 140 -0.10 0.63 14.58
N GLU A 141 -1.07 -0.14 14.08
CA GLU A 141 -1.17 -1.58 14.32
C GLU A 141 0.11 -2.29 13.92
N ARG A 142 0.68 -1.98 12.75
CA ARG A 142 1.94 -2.58 12.28
C ARG A 142 3.15 -2.23 13.14
N GLU A 143 3.23 -1.01 13.68
CA GLU A 143 4.30 -0.61 14.62
C GLU A 143 4.13 -1.24 16.02
N LEU A 144 2.88 -1.56 16.41
CA LEU A 144 2.58 -2.29 17.65
C LEU A 144 2.78 -3.79 17.54
N LEU A 145 2.81 -4.33 16.32
CA LEU A 145 3.29 -5.68 16.12
C LEU A 145 4.76 -5.71 16.54
N PRO A 146 5.18 -6.69 17.34
CA PRO A 146 6.54 -6.74 17.86
C PRO A 146 7.55 -6.75 16.70
N VAL A 147 8.27 -5.64 16.54
CA VAL A 147 9.52 -5.59 15.78
C VAL A 147 10.50 -6.51 16.50
N GLN A 148 10.75 -7.70 15.96
CA GLN A 148 11.74 -8.63 16.50
C GLN A 148 13.15 -8.08 16.21
N GLY A 149 13.61 -7.16 17.06
CA GLY A 149 14.91 -6.52 16.85
C GLY A 149 15.21 -5.37 17.80
N ALA A 150 15.16 -5.56 19.12
CA ALA A 150 15.83 -4.67 20.06
C ALA A 150 16.20 -5.40 21.35
N VAL A 151 17.49 -5.35 21.67
CA VAL A 151 18.19 -6.04 22.76
C VAL A 151 17.67 -5.63 24.14
N ILE A 152 17.33 -6.60 25.01
CA ILE A 152 17.44 -6.42 26.47
C ILE A 152 18.05 -7.69 27.09
N SER A 153 19.18 -7.50 27.75
CA SER A 153 19.79 -8.45 28.67
C SER A 153 18.87 -8.75 29.85
N GLY A 154 18.66 -10.03 30.15
CA GLY A 154 18.49 -10.48 31.53
C GLY A 154 17.13 -11.08 31.90
N ARG A 155 17.20 -12.40 32.12
CA ARG A 155 16.38 -13.25 33.01
C ARG A 155 14.95 -13.64 32.58
N ALA A 156 14.93 -14.84 32.02
CA ALA A 156 14.18 -16.02 32.49
C ALA A 156 12.65 -15.93 32.59
N GLY A 157 11.99 -16.58 31.62
CA GLY A 157 10.62 -17.07 31.74
C GLY A 157 9.86 -16.94 30.44
N PHE A 158 9.55 -18.09 29.82
CA PHE A 158 8.81 -18.28 28.55
C PHE A 158 9.65 -18.09 27.27
N THR A 159 10.21 -19.19 26.75
CA THR A 159 10.79 -19.29 25.42
C THR A 159 9.71 -19.15 24.35
N GLN A 160 9.44 -17.90 23.96
CA GLN A 160 9.50 -17.38 22.59
C GLN A 160 9.49 -18.45 21.47
N GLU A 161 8.34 -18.69 20.84
CA GLU A 161 8.33 -19.17 19.46
C GLU A 161 8.77 -18.00 18.56
N ALA A 162 9.99 -18.11 18.04
CA ALA A 162 10.54 -17.17 17.08
C ALA A 162 9.60 -17.03 15.88
N SER A 163 9.23 -15.80 15.52
CA SER A 163 8.80 -15.55 14.13
C SER A 163 10.10 -15.63 13.35
N MET A 164 10.38 -16.79 12.76
CA MET A 164 11.60 -16.98 11.97
C MET A 164 11.44 -16.18 10.69
N ALA A 165 11.71 -14.88 10.72
CA ALA A 165 11.90 -14.11 9.50
C ALA A 165 13.08 -14.75 8.76
N ILE A 166 12.86 -15.11 7.51
CA ILE A 166 13.85 -15.80 6.67
C ILE A 166 14.41 -14.76 5.71
N PRO A 167 15.74 -14.57 5.66
CA PRO A 167 16.35 -13.73 4.65
C PRO A 167 16.15 -14.37 3.28
N ILE A 168 15.76 -13.56 2.29
CA ILE A 168 15.67 -13.94 0.90
C ILE A 168 16.40 -12.93 0.02
N GLY A 169 17.03 -13.40 -1.05
CA GLY A 169 17.54 -12.58 -2.15
C GLY A 169 16.74 -12.87 -3.42
N VAL A 170 16.11 -11.86 -4.02
CA VAL A 170 15.24 -12.03 -5.20
C VAL A 170 15.50 -10.93 -6.22
N THR A 171 15.50 -11.27 -7.51
CA THR A 171 15.60 -10.30 -8.60
C THR A 171 14.19 -9.98 -9.08
N VAL A 172 13.78 -8.71 -8.97
CA VAL A 172 12.46 -8.26 -9.44
C VAL A 172 12.64 -7.17 -10.49
N ASN A 173 12.13 -7.40 -11.70
CA ASN A 173 12.27 -6.50 -12.85
C ASN A 173 13.74 -6.11 -13.14
N GLY A 174 14.65 -7.08 -13.01
CA GLY A 174 16.10 -6.89 -13.22
C GLY A 174 16.86 -6.27 -12.03
N GLU A 175 16.17 -5.89 -10.95
CA GLU A 175 16.79 -5.33 -9.75
C GLU A 175 16.92 -6.39 -8.64
N GLN A 176 18.14 -6.62 -8.16
CA GLN A 176 18.42 -7.51 -7.03
C GLN A 176 17.95 -6.86 -5.72
N ARG A 177 17.21 -7.61 -4.90
CA ARG A 177 16.65 -7.15 -3.62
C ARG A 177 16.86 -8.18 -2.53
N GLU A 178 17.19 -7.73 -1.33
CA GLU A 178 17.37 -8.57 -0.14
C GLU A 178 16.41 -8.12 0.97
N HIS A 179 15.64 -9.05 1.52
CA HIS A 179 14.64 -8.78 2.55
C HIS A 179 14.52 -9.93 3.54
N GLU A 180 14.14 -9.63 4.78
CA GLU A 180 13.68 -10.62 5.74
C GLU A 180 12.15 -10.73 5.68
N VAL A 181 11.62 -11.95 5.50
CA VAL A 181 10.19 -12.17 5.32
C VAL A 181 9.65 -13.25 6.24
N GLU A 182 8.41 -13.10 6.69
CA GLU A 182 7.72 -14.19 7.40
C GLU A 182 7.52 -15.40 6.47
N PRO A 183 7.67 -16.65 6.95
CA PRO A 183 7.51 -17.84 6.11
C PRO A 183 6.14 -17.96 5.44
N ARG A 184 5.12 -17.36 6.05
CA ARG A 184 3.73 -17.37 5.54
C ARG A 184 3.41 -16.22 4.58
N LEU A 185 4.30 -15.24 4.42
CA LEU A 185 4.05 -14.08 3.56
C LEU A 185 3.86 -14.58 2.13
N LEU A 186 2.74 -14.24 1.49
CA LEU A 186 2.51 -14.61 0.10
C LEU A 186 3.37 -13.72 -0.81
N LEU A 187 3.82 -14.26 -1.94
CA LEU A 187 4.59 -13.51 -2.92
C LEU A 187 3.82 -12.27 -3.43
N VAL A 188 2.50 -12.39 -3.63
CA VAL A 188 1.66 -11.26 -4.01
C VAL A 188 1.68 -10.12 -2.97
N GLN A 189 1.75 -10.46 -1.68
CA GLN A 189 1.81 -9.47 -0.60
C GLN A 189 3.20 -8.86 -0.53
N TYR A 190 4.26 -9.67 -0.65
CA TYR A 190 5.64 -9.20 -0.73
C TYR A 190 5.83 -8.15 -1.84
N LEU A 191 5.39 -8.46 -3.06
CA LEU A 191 5.50 -7.53 -4.20
C LEU A 191 4.76 -6.21 -3.94
N ARG A 192 3.55 -6.26 -3.38
CA ARG A 192 2.69 -5.09 -3.21
C ARG A 192 3.01 -4.24 -1.99
N GLU A 193 3.32 -4.88 -0.87
CA GLU A 193 3.37 -4.26 0.45
C GLU A 193 4.81 -4.02 0.90
N VAL A 194 5.74 -4.93 0.56
CA VAL A 194 7.17 -4.79 0.89
C VAL A 194 7.88 -4.02 -0.21
N LEU A 195 7.70 -4.41 -1.47
CA LEU A 195 8.37 -3.75 -2.61
C LEU A 195 7.58 -2.56 -3.17
N THR A 196 6.35 -2.34 -2.72
CA THR A 196 5.46 -1.28 -3.22
C THR A 196 5.17 -1.32 -4.73
N LEU A 197 5.37 -2.49 -5.36
CA LEU A 197 5.02 -2.77 -6.76
C LEU A 197 3.55 -3.20 -6.85
N THR A 198 2.68 -2.20 -6.87
CA THR A 198 1.24 -2.39 -6.69
C THR A 198 0.48 -2.86 -7.93
N GLY A 199 1.13 -3.00 -9.09
CA GLY A 199 0.51 -3.42 -10.35
C GLY A 199 0.05 -4.88 -10.35
N THR A 200 0.63 -5.74 -9.50
CA THR A 200 0.11 -7.09 -9.27
C THR A 200 -1.12 -7.02 -8.36
N HIS A 201 -2.27 -7.55 -8.78
CA HIS A 201 -3.54 -7.38 -8.05
C HIS A 201 -4.03 -8.64 -7.34
N VAL A 202 -4.78 -8.46 -6.26
CA VAL A 202 -5.47 -9.54 -5.53
C VAL A 202 -6.98 -9.45 -5.83
N GLY A 203 -7.48 -10.33 -6.70
CA GLY A 203 -8.90 -10.35 -7.10
C GLY A 203 -9.73 -11.48 -6.49
N CYS A 204 -9.09 -12.45 -5.85
CA CYS A 204 -9.71 -13.56 -5.13
C CYS A 204 -8.76 -14.06 -4.03
N ASP A 205 -9.22 -15.04 -3.27
CA ASP A 205 -8.52 -15.75 -2.18
C ASP A 205 -8.36 -17.27 -2.45
N THR A 206 -8.82 -17.73 -3.62
CA THR A 206 -8.99 -19.14 -3.97
C THR A 206 -8.24 -19.54 -5.25
N SER A 207 -7.28 -18.73 -5.67
CA SER A 207 -6.41 -18.99 -6.84
C SER A 207 -7.13 -19.02 -8.19
N SER A 208 -8.39 -18.59 -8.28
CA SER A 208 -9.18 -18.72 -9.51
C SER A 208 -8.90 -17.61 -10.53
N CYS A 209 -8.87 -16.34 -10.10
CA CYS A 209 -9.06 -15.21 -11.01
C CYS A 209 -7.86 -14.79 -11.89
N GLY A 210 -6.62 -15.17 -11.55
CA GLY A 210 -5.42 -14.83 -12.33
C GLY A 210 -4.96 -13.35 -12.28
N ALA A 211 -5.63 -12.47 -11.53
CA ALA A 211 -5.24 -11.05 -11.42
C ALA A 211 -3.84 -10.83 -10.78
N CYS A 212 -3.36 -11.83 -10.03
CA CYS A 212 -2.05 -11.82 -9.35
C CYS A 212 -0.93 -12.47 -10.18
N THR A 213 -1.15 -12.68 -11.48
CA THR A 213 -0.16 -13.36 -12.33
C THR A 213 1.12 -12.53 -12.42
N VAL A 214 2.26 -13.19 -12.27
CA VAL A 214 3.62 -12.67 -12.50
C VAL A 214 4.41 -13.70 -13.31
N ILE A 215 5.51 -13.30 -13.93
CA ILE A 215 6.48 -14.24 -14.51
C ILE A 215 7.48 -14.60 -13.42
N PHE A 216 7.59 -15.87 -13.07
CA PHE A 216 8.50 -16.40 -12.07
C PHE A 216 9.44 -17.41 -12.75
N ASN A 217 10.73 -17.10 -12.82
CA ASN A 217 11.74 -17.87 -13.56
C ASN A 217 11.28 -18.21 -14.99
N GLY A 218 10.81 -17.21 -15.73
CA GLY A 218 10.32 -17.36 -17.10
C GLY A 218 8.99 -18.10 -17.23
N ARG A 219 8.22 -18.26 -16.14
CA ARG A 219 6.90 -18.93 -16.16
C ARG A 219 5.82 -18.06 -15.54
N ALA A 220 4.71 -17.86 -16.25
CA ALA A 220 3.51 -17.26 -15.67
C ALA A 220 2.95 -18.11 -14.51
N VAL A 221 2.84 -17.52 -13.32
CA VAL A 221 2.33 -18.15 -12.10
C VAL A 221 1.42 -17.20 -11.33
N LYS A 222 0.48 -17.74 -10.55
CA LYS A 222 -0.36 -16.96 -9.63
C LYS A 222 0.42 -16.69 -8.35
N SER A 223 0.89 -15.46 -8.16
CA SER A 223 1.73 -15.11 -7.01
C SER A 223 1.02 -15.25 -5.65
N CYS A 224 -0.31 -15.32 -5.62
CA CYS A 224 -1.05 -15.58 -4.38
C CYS A 224 -0.96 -17.03 -3.88
N THR A 225 -0.39 -17.96 -4.66
CA THR A 225 -0.18 -19.36 -4.27
C THR A 225 1.28 -19.71 -4.00
N LEU A 226 2.15 -18.70 -3.98
CA LEU A 226 3.56 -18.84 -3.64
C LEU A 226 3.84 -18.07 -2.37
N LEU A 227 4.69 -18.63 -1.51
CA LEU A 227 5.25 -17.91 -0.37
C LEU A 227 6.46 -17.09 -0.84
N ALA A 228 6.67 -15.91 -0.24
CA ALA A 228 7.82 -15.06 -0.53
C ALA A 228 9.15 -15.79 -0.27
N VAL A 229 9.19 -16.66 0.74
CA VAL A 229 10.36 -17.52 1.01
C VAL A 229 10.70 -18.49 -0.12
N GLN A 230 9.74 -18.84 -0.97
CA GLN A 230 9.99 -19.67 -2.15
C GLN A 230 10.57 -18.88 -3.33
N ALA A 231 10.61 -17.55 -3.23
CA ALA A 231 11.19 -16.67 -4.24
C ALA A 231 12.69 -16.39 -3.99
N ASP A 232 13.29 -16.98 -2.96
CA ASP A 232 14.73 -16.89 -2.74
C ASP A 232 15.51 -17.44 -3.95
N GLY A 233 16.46 -16.65 -4.44
CA GLY A 233 17.23 -16.88 -5.65
C GLY A 233 16.45 -16.78 -6.97
N ALA A 234 15.16 -16.40 -6.95
CA ALA A 234 14.33 -16.36 -8.15
C ALA A 234 14.42 -15.03 -8.91
N GLU A 235 14.07 -15.08 -10.18
CA GLU A 235 13.83 -13.91 -11.03
C GLU A 235 12.33 -13.74 -11.29
N ILE A 236 11.83 -12.53 -11.05
CA ILE A 236 10.41 -12.19 -11.15
C ILE A 236 10.23 -10.97 -12.05
N THR A 237 9.33 -11.08 -13.02
CA THR A 237 8.86 -9.96 -13.82
C THR A 237 7.40 -9.66 -13.50
N THR A 238 7.13 -8.43 -13.08
CA THR A 238 5.79 -7.88 -12.87
C THR A 238 5.39 -6.98 -14.05
N ILE A 239 4.17 -6.42 -14.02
CA ILE A 239 3.69 -5.56 -15.10
C ILE A 239 4.53 -4.28 -15.25
N GLU A 240 5.10 -3.79 -14.14
CA GLU A 240 6.01 -2.65 -14.10
C GLU A 240 7.31 -2.90 -14.88
N GLY A 241 7.74 -4.16 -15.00
CA GLY A 241 8.95 -4.55 -15.72
C GLY A 241 8.83 -4.54 -17.24
N LEU A 242 7.63 -4.38 -17.81
CA LEU A 242 7.41 -4.43 -19.26
C LEU A 242 7.72 -3.12 -19.99
N ALA A 243 7.77 -1.99 -19.28
CA ALA A 243 8.01 -0.68 -19.88
C ALA A 243 8.99 0.15 -19.02
N PRO A 244 10.24 -0.32 -18.82
CA PRO A 244 11.19 0.35 -17.92
C PRO A 244 11.54 1.77 -18.37
N ASP A 245 11.57 2.03 -19.69
CA ASP A 245 11.87 3.34 -20.27
C ASP A 245 10.62 4.14 -20.65
N GLY A 246 9.43 3.66 -20.26
CA GLY A 246 8.14 4.29 -20.58
C GLY A 246 7.59 3.99 -21.97
N GLU A 247 8.35 3.29 -22.83
CA GLU A 247 7.83 2.73 -24.07
C GLU A 247 7.01 1.47 -23.78
N LEU A 248 5.79 1.40 -24.31
CA LEU A 248 4.90 0.26 -24.10
C LEU A 248 5.43 -0.95 -24.84
N HIS A 249 5.49 -2.08 -24.14
CA HIS A 249 5.70 -3.39 -24.77
C HIS A 249 4.61 -3.63 -25.84
N PRO A 250 4.88 -4.31 -26.97
CA PRO A 250 3.88 -4.56 -28.02
C PRO A 250 2.55 -5.15 -27.51
N ILE A 251 2.62 -5.98 -26.45
CA ILE A 251 1.42 -6.51 -25.78
C ILE A 251 0.63 -5.41 -25.06
N GLN A 252 1.30 -4.51 -24.33
CA GLN A 252 0.63 -3.37 -23.70
C GLN A 252 0.02 -2.44 -24.77
N ASN A 253 0.73 -2.21 -25.88
CA ASN A 253 0.23 -1.45 -27.02
C ASN A 253 -1.02 -2.11 -27.63
N GLY A 254 -1.01 -3.42 -27.88
CA GLY A 254 -2.19 -4.16 -28.38
C GLY A 254 -3.40 -4.04 -27.45
N PHE A 255 -3.20 -4.07 -26.12
CA PHE A 255 -4.28 -3.83 -25.15
C PHE A 255 -4.81 -2.39 -25.21
N HIS A 256 -3.95 -1.42 -25.49
CA HIS A 256 -4.35 -0.03 -25.67
C HIS A 256 -5.15 0.19 -26.97
N GLN A 257 -4.60 -0.25 -28.12
CA GLN A 257 -5.19 -0.03 -29.44
C GLN A 257 -6.54 -0.72 -29.60
N GLU A 258 -6.64 -1.96 -29.13
CA GLU A 258 -7.84 -2.78 -29.34
C GLU A 258 -8.88 -2.62 -28.22
N HIS A 259 -8.67 -1.67 -27.30
CA HIS A 259 -9.52 -1.46 -26.11
C HIS A 259 -9.68 -2.76 -25.28
N GLY A 260 -8.57 -3.46 -25.05
CA GLY A 260 -8.49 -4.71 -24.30
C GLY A 260 -8.67 -4.56 -22.79
N LEU A 261 -8.99 -3.37 -22.29
CA LEU A 261 -9.27 -3.10 -20.87
C LEU A 261 -10.41 -2.09 -20.66
N GLN A 262 -10.98 -2.11 -19.47
CA GLN A 262 -11.92 -1.08 -18.98
C GLN A 262 -11.52 -0.63 -17.57
N CYS A 263 -11.93 -1.35 -16.51
CA CYS A 263 -11.57 -0.99 -15.14
C CYS A 263 -10.07 -1.11 -14.83
N GLY A 264 -9.32 -1.82 -15.68
CA GLY A 264 -7.87 -2.00 -15.54
C GLY A 264 -7.44 -3.07 -14.54
N PHE A 265 -8.35 -3.62 -13.72
CA PHE A 265 -7.96 -4.47 -12.60
C PHE A 265 -7.40 -5.83 -13.02
N CYS A 266 -7.98 -6.51 -14.01
CA CYS A 266 -7.43 -7.79 -14.49
C CYS A 266 -6.25 -7.63 -15.45
N THR A 267 -6.03 -6.41 -15.96
CA THR A 267 -5.14 -6.14 -17.09
C THR A 267 -3.70 -6.54 -16.84
N PRO A 268 -3.07 -6.27 -15.68
CA PRO A 268 -1.69 -6.69 -15.41
C PRO A 268 -1.48 -8.18 -15.55
N GLY A 269 -2.30 -8.98 -14.86
CA GLY A 269 -2.22 -10.43 -14.96
C GLY A 269 -2.55 -10.95 -16.35
N MET A 270 -3.52 -10.34 -17.03
CA MET A 270 -3.91 -10.73 -18.41
C MET A 270 -2.77 -10.50 -19.41
N ILE A 271 -2.06 -9.36 -19.30
CA ILE A 271 -0.92 -9.04 -20.16
C ILE A 271 0.23 -10.02 -19.95
N LEU A 272 0.58 -10.35 -18.70
CA LEU A 272 1.67 -11.30 -18.43
C LEU A 272 1.31 -12.73 -18.86
N THR A 273 0.05 -13.15 -18.73
CA THR A 273 -0.42 -14.43 -19.28
C THR A 273 -0.33 -14.44 -20.81
N ALA A 274 -0.76 -13.37 -21.47
CA ALA A 274 -0.66 -13.23 -22.94
C ALA A 274 0.79 -13.21 -23.41
N TRP A 275 1.69 -12.58 -22.67
CA TRP A 275 3.12 -12.61 -22.96
C TRP A 275 3.68 -14.03 -22.94
N GLN A 276 3.40 -14.77 -21.88
CA GLN A 276 3.81 -16.16 -21.79
C GLN A 276 3.25 -17.03 -22.92
N LEU A 277 2.00 -16.77 -23.34
CA LEU A 277 1.38 -17.46 -24.47
C LEU A 277 2.17 -17.19 -25.76
N LEU A 278 2.45 -15.92 -26.06
CA LEU A 278 3.13 -15.51 -27.30
C LEU A 278 4.59 -15.94 -27.36
N GLU A 279 5.27 -16.05 -26.23
CA GLU A 279 6.61 -16.67 -26.18
C GLU A 279 6.61 -18.13 -26.63
N ARG A 280 5.50 -18.86 -26.38
CA ARG A 280 5.38 -20.29 -26.71
C ARG A 280 4.75 -20.53 -28.08
N ASN A 281 3.82 -19.67 -28.47
CA ASN A 281 3.13 -19.71 -29.75
C ASN A 281 3.04 -18.28 -30.30
N PRO A 282 3.99 -17.86 -31.16
CA PRO A 282 4.03 -16.50 -31.71
C PRO A 282 2.86 -16.14 -32.63
N ASP A 283 2.16 -17.12 -33.20
CA ASP A 283 1.00 -16.92 -34.10
C ASP A 283 -0.21 -17.76 -33.66
N PRO A 284 -0.84 -17.44 -32.52
CA PRO A 284 -1.92 -18.23 -31.99
C PRO A 284 -3.26 -17.90 -32.67
N THR A 285 -4.06 -18.93 -32.89
CA THR A 285 -5.47 -18.78 -33.30
C THR A 285 -6.32 -18.18 -32.18
N ASP A 286 -7.53 -17.68 -32.50
CA ASP A 286 -8.43 -17.11 -31.48
C ASP A 286 -8.76 -18.11 -30.37
N ASP A 287 -8.93 -19.39 -30.71
CA ASP A 287 -9.28 -20.43 -29.75
C ASP A 287 -8.08 -20.78 -28.86
N GLU A 288 -6.87 -20.79 -29.40
CA GLU A 288 -5.63 -20.95 -28.61
C GLU A 288 -5.42 -19.76 -27.66
N ILE A 289 -5.74 -18.53 -28.09
CA ILE A 289 -5.71 -17.36 -27.21
C ILE A 289 -6.72 -17.52 -26.09
N ARG A 290 -7.98 -17.83 -26.41
CA ARG A 290 -9.04 -18.02 -25.41
C ARG A 290 -8.67 -19.08 -24.39
N HIS A 291 -8.13 -20.21 -24.84
CA HIS A 291 -7.65 -21.26 -23.95
C HIS A 291 -6.44 -20.80 -23.13
N GLY A 292 -5.47 -20.10 -23.75
CA GLY A 292 -4.28 -19.59 -23.08
C GLY A 292 -4.56 -18.58 -21.97
N ILE A 293 -5.67 -17.84 -22.05
CA ILE A 293 -6.07 -16.84 -21.06
C ILE A 293 -7.18 -17.31 -20.11
N GLU A 294 -7.65 -18.55 -20.20
CA GLU A 294 -8.82 -19.03 -19.45
C GLU A 294 -8.67 -18.94 -17.92
N GLY A 295 -7.42 -18.92 -17.45
CA GLY A 295 -7.06 -18.74 -16.03
C GLY A 295 -7.13 -17.29 -15.52
N ASN A 296 -7.47 -16.32 -16.38
CA ASN A 296 -7.52 -14.89 -16.09
C ASN A 296 -8.93 -14.34 -16.31
N TYR A 297 -9.62 -13.97 -15.24
CA TYR A 297 -11.00 -13.52 -15.30
C TYR A 297 -11.10 -12.02 -15.55
N CYS A 298 -11.93 -11.65 -16.52
CA CYS A 298 -12.34 -10.28 -16.77
C CYS A 298 -13.86 -10.16 -16.64
N ARG A 299 -14.32 -9.20 -15.84
CA ARG A 299 -15.75 -8.94 -15.66
C ARG A 299 -16.31 -7.82 -16.56
N CYS A 300 -15.44 -7.08 -17.24
CA CYS A 300 -15.82 -5.83 -17.90
C CYS A 300 -15.87 -5.94 -19.43
N THR A 301 -14.89 -6.59 -20.05
CA THR A 301 -14.67 -6.49 -21.51
C THR A 301 -15.46 -7.50 -22.34
N GLY A 302 -15.87 -8.62 -21.76
CA GLY A 302 -16.43 -9.74 -22.53
C GLY A 302 -15.38 -10.52 -23.35
N TYR A 303 -14.09 -10.30 -23.12
CA TYR A 303 -12.93 -11.00 -23.70
C TYR A 303 -12.63 -10.78 -25.19
N ASP A 304 -13.59 -10.46 -26.06
CA ASP A 304 -13.31 -10.34 -27.50
C ASP A 304 -12.23 -9.29 -27.82
N ASN A 305 -12.27 -8.13 -27.17
CA ASN A 305 -11.21 -7.12 -27.33
C ASN A 305 -9.86 -7.58 -26.79
N ILE A 306 -9.84 -8.43 -25.75
CA ILE A 306 -8.60 -8.99 -25.21
C ILE A 306 -7.98 -9.94 -26.24
N VAL A 307 -8.78 -10.81 -26.86
CA VAL A 307 -8.32 -11.72 -27.91
C VAL A 307 -7.72 -10.93 -29.08
N ARG A 308 -8.40 -9.87 -29.52
CA ARG A 308 -7.88 -8.94 -30.53
C ARG A 308 -6.57 -8.28 -30.11
N SER A 309 -6.45 -7.82 -28.86
CA SER A 309 -5.19 -7.26 -28.33
C SER A 309 -4.02 -8.23 -28.40
N VAL A 310 -4.25 -9.50 -28.08
CA VAL A 310 -3.21 -10.54 -28.16
C VAL A 310 -2.81 -10.78 -29.61
N LYS A 311 -3.76 -10.87 -30.55
CA LYS A 311 -3.46 -10.97 -31.99
C LYS A 311 -2.71 -9.77 -32.53
N HIS A 312 -3.10 -8.57 -32.13
CA HIS A 312 -2.39 -7.34 -32.49
C HIS A 312 -0.92 -7.43 -32.06
N ALA A 313 -0.68 -7.83 -30.81
CA ALA A 313 0.67 -7.98 -30.29
C ALA A 313 1.46 -9.09 -30.99
N ALA A 314 0.84 -10.22 -31.34
CA ALA A 314 1.46 -11.28 -32.14
C ALA A 314 2.00 -10.74 -33.48
N ASN A 315 1.21 -9.93 -34.17
CA ASN A 315 1.59 -9.32 -35.44
C ASN A 315 2.71 -8.27 -35.30
N GLU A 316 2.82 -7.58 -34.16
CA GLU A 316 3.90 -6.61 -33.92
C GLU A 316 5.22 -7.27 -33.47
N LEU A 317 5.15 -8.46 -32.85
CA LEU A 317 6.33 -9.21 -32.36
C LEU A 317 6.97 -10.11 -33.43
N GLY A 318 6.23 -10.50 -34.47
CA GLY A 318 6.71 -11.34 -35.58
C GLY A 318 7.33 -10.55 -36.72
#